data_AF-A0AA39K196-F1
#
_entry.id   AF-A0AA39K196-F1
#
_cell.length_a   1.000
_cell.length_b   1.000
_cell.length_c   1.000
_cell.angle_alpha   90.00
_cell.angle_beta   90.00
_cell.angle_gamma   90.00
#
_symmetry.space_group_name_H-M   'P 1'
#
loop_
_entity.id
_entity.type
_entity.pdbx_description
1 polymer ?
#
loop_
_entity_poly.entity_id
_entity_poly.type
_entity_poly.pdbx_seq_one_letter_code
_entity_poly.pdbx_strand_id
1 'polypeptide(L)'
;MGPQYRNLRSAHEARLDATLRTYFAGDAKVEYKIASPFPPPCYFTNGIAGPKEQPFIKDHTGTPFMFYLHGLSGKQRTRLLSDMVIPTNFETYMILDPTDFISDFAFTIDGLNAPPTEQGQKMVEKLLKDKLYMTDKVWTFLSSHHDAIPPSVHDDKVLAMVILSLIARSIWIEGRCGEPGCQGWNIWIPHPSKIPCHHVEWLNMLKSAFPIRTGSGFGGTARLIKVPFFCKGCKGTSHPTMQCPIKEQLGDLL
;
A
#
# COMPACT_ATOMS: atom_id res chain seq x y z
N MET A 1 -24.15 6.43 7.12
CA MET A 1 -23.20 6.59 8.26
C MET A 1 -23.77 7.64 9.21
N GLY A 2 -24.20 7.23 10.41
CA GLY A 2 -25.04 8.03 11.30
C GLY A 2 -24.29 9.01 12.24
N PRO A 3 -25.04 9.85 12.99
CA PRO A 3 -24.53 10.87 13.91
C PRO A 3 -23.63 10.36 15.04
N GLN A 4 -23.74 9.07 15.42
CA GLN A 4 -22.91 8.46 16.47
C GLN A 4 -21.41 8.38 16.09
N TYR A 5 -21.10 8.16 14.81
CA TYR A 5 -19.70 8.07 14.34
C TYR A 5 -19.00 9.44 14.32
N ARG A 6 -19.76 10.53 14.14
CA ARG A 6 -19.22 11.89 14.20
C ARG A 6 -18.81 12.27 15.63
N ASN A 7 -19.62 11.90 16.62
CA ASN A 7 -19.37 12.22 18.03
C ASN A 7 -18.16 11.46 18.60
N LEU A 8 -17.99 10.19 18.22
CA LEU A 8 -16.81 9.40 18.59
C LEU A 8 -15.53 10.00 18.02
N ARG A 9 -15.57 10.39 16.74
CA ARG A 9 -14.44 11.03 16.05
C ARG A 9 -14.01 12.34 16.74
N SER A 10 -14.95 13.22 17.08
CA SER A 10 -14.64 14.49 17.77
C SER A 10 -14.02 14.28 19.16
N ALA A 11 -14.40 13.22 19.87
CA ALA A 11 -13.84 12.91 21.19
C ALA A 11 -12.38 12.45 21.10
N HIS A 12 -12.04 11.59 20.14
CA HIS A 12 -10.65 11.17 19.90
C HIS A 12 -9.78 12.33 19.40
N GLU A 13 -10.33 13.23 18.57
CA GLU A 13 -9.62 14.42 18.09
C GLU A 13 -9.22 15.36 19.24
N ALA A 14 -10.14 15.64 20.17
CA ALA A 14 -9.86 16.47 21.33
C ALA A 14 -8.81 15.86 22.26
N ARG A 15 -8.83 14.53 22.42
CA ARG A 15 -7.84 13.79 23.23
C ARG A 15 -6.45 13.79 22.60
N LEU A 16 -6.37 13.62 21.28
CA LEU A 16 -5.11 13.68 20.55
C LEU A 16 -4.48 15.09 20.66
N ASP A 17 -5.27 16.16 20.46
CA ASP A 17 -4.78 17.54 20.61
C ASP A 17 -4.24 17.79 22.02
N ALA A 18 -5.00 17.41 23.06
CA ALA A 18 -4.57 17.55 24.45
C ALA A 18 -3.28 16.76 24.74
N THR A 19 -3.16 15.56 24.19
CA THR A 19 -1.97 14.70 24.33
C THR A 19 -0.75 15.35 23.67
N LEU A 20 -0.88 15.81 22.42
CA LEU A 20 0.23 16.44 21.70
C LEU A 20 0.67 17.76 22.34
N ARG A 21 -0.27 18.59 22.81
CA ARG A 21 0.07 19.83 23.55
C ARG A 21 0.84 19.55 24.82
N THR A 22 0.42 18.53 25.57
CA THR A 22 1.09 18.10 26.80
C THR A 22 2.48 17.55 26.48
N TYR A 23 2.57 16.68 25.48
CA TYR A 23 3.81 16.02 25.06
C TYR A 23 4.88 17.02 24.61
N PHE A 24 4.49 18.09 23.90
CA PHE A 24 5.39 19.16 23.47
C PHE A 24 5.54 20.30 24.49
N ALA A 25 5.01 20.17 25.72
CA ALA A 25 5.12 21.17 26.78
C ALA A 25 4.68 22.60 26.34
N GLY A 26 3.68 22.70 25.47
CA GLY A 26 3.18 23.98 24.94
C GLY A 26 4.06 24.64 23.88
N ASP A 27 5.20 24.05 23.54
CA ASP A 27 6.18 24.63 22.61
C ASP A 27 5.88 24.19 21.17
N ALA A 28 4.78 24.71 20.62
CA ALA A 28 4.49 24.99 19.20
C ALA A 28 2.98 25.07 18.93
N LYS A 29 2.60 25.91 17.97
CA LYS A 29 1.36 25.73 17.21
C LYS A 29 1.48 24.45 16.38
N VAL A 30 1.08 23.31 16.93
CA VAL A 30 0.96 22.06 16.17
C VAL A 30 -0.33 22.13 15.37
N GLU A 31 -0.23 22.25 14.06
CA GLU A 31 -1.38 22.11 13.16
C GLU A 31 -1.50 20.64 12.75
N TYR A 32 -2.54 19.96 13.24
CA TYR A 32 -2.86 18.60 12.81
C TYR A 32 -4.06 18.64 11.86
N LYS A 33 -4.02 17.82 10.82
CA LYS A 33 -5.17 17.59 9.94
C LYS A 33 -5.50 16.13 9.99
N ILE A 34 -6.70 15.84 10.45
CA ILE A 34 -7.21 14.49 10.57
C ILE A 34 -7.08 13.81 9.21
N ALA A 35 -6.41 12.66 9.19
CA ALA A 35 -6.49 11.76 8.07
C ALA A 35 -7.98 11.49 7.84
N SER A 36 -8.51 11.75 6.64
CA SER A 36 -9.80 11.14 6.33
C SER A 36 -9.67 9.65 6.67
N PRO A 37 -10.69 8.96 7.23
CA PRO A 37 -10.61 7.53 7.59
C PRO A 37 -10.32 6.59 6.41
N PHE A 38 -10.03 7.16 5.24
CA PHE A 38 -9.49 6.46 4.10
C PHE A 38 -7.96 6.42 4.24
N PRO A 39 -7.34 5.22 4.32
CA PRO A 39 -5.91 5.09 4.01
C PRO A 39 -5.59 5.83 2.69
N PRO A 40 -4.33 6.28 2.48
CA PRO A 40 -3.93 7.03 1.29
C PRO A 40 -4.48 6.28 0.08
N PRO A 41 -5.29 6.94 -0.76
CA PRO A 41 -6.46 6.40 -1.42
C PRO A 41 -6.27 4.94 -1.85
N CYS A 42 -6.56 4.01 -0.92
CA CYS A 42 -6.88 2.66 -1.29
C CYS A 42 -8.26 2.81 -1.93
N TYR A 43 -8.25 2.93 -3.25
CA TYR A 43 -9.38 3.08 -4.15
C TYR A 43 -10.71 2.56 -3.56
N PHE A 44 -11.44 3.40 -2.81
CA PHE A 44 -12.89 3.26 -2.75
C PHE A 44 -13.38 3.81 -4.08
N THR A 45 -13.39 2.94 -5.09
CA THR A 45 -14.14 3.21 -6.30
C THR A 45 -15.61 3.32 -5.90
N ASN A 46 -16.25 4.43 -6.27
CA ASN A 46 -17.70 4.48 -6.38
C ASN A 46 -18.09 3.50 -7.50
N GLY A 47 -18.28 2.24 -7.14
CA GLY A 47 -18.59 1.15 -8.06
C GLY A 47 -19.43 0.12 -7.34
N ILE A 48 -20.70 0.06 -7.73
CA ILE A 48 -21.70 -1.01 -7.57
C ILE A 48 -21.70 -1.72 -6.21
N ALA A 49 -22.78 -1.49 -5.46
CA ALA A 49 -23.10 -2.10 -4.17
C ALA A 49 -22.49 -3.51 -4.00
N GLY A 50 -21.57 -3.62 -3.04
CA GLY A 50 -21.05 -4.90 -2.58
C GLY A 50 -22.17 -5.80 -2.04
N PRO A 51 -21.94 -7.11 -1.94
CA PRO A 51 -22.95 -8.08 -1.55
C PRO A 51 -23.48 -7.72 -0.16
N LYS A 52 -24.76 -7.34 -0.07
CA LYS A 52 -25.56 -7.00 1.12
C LYS A 52 -24.76 -6.31 2.22
N GLU A 53 -25.04 -5.02 2.48
CA GLU A 53 -24.59 -4.29 3.67
C GLU A 53 -24.34 -5.25 4.84
N GLN A 54 -23.09 -5.69 4.99
CA GLN A 54 -22.75 -6.54 6.11
C GLN A 54 -22.99 -5.65 7.31
N PRO A 55 -23.74 -6.12 8.32
CA PRO A 55 -23.82 -5.38 9.57
C PRO A 55 -22.38 -5.09 9.95
N PHE A 56 -22.02 -3.80 9.99
CA PHE A 56 -20.77 -3.36 10.58
C PHE A 56 -20.61 -4.19 11.84
N ILE A 57 -19.53 -4.97 11.90
CA ILE A 57 -19.25 -5.88 13.00
C ILE A 57 -19.50 -5.07 14.27
N LYS A 58 -20.50 -5.48 15.04
CA LYS A 58 -20.99 -4.75 16.22
C LYS A 58 -19.96 -4.72 17.35
N ASP A 59 -18.85 -5.45 17.21
CA ASP A 59 -17.71 -5.45 18.13
C ASP A 59 -16.41 -5.05 17.41
N HIS A 60 -16.11 -3.76 17.42
CA HIS A 60 -14.77 -3.25 17.23
C HIS A 60 -14.39 -2.38 18.43
N THR A 61 -14.01 -3.02 19.53
CA THR A 61 -13.15 -2.37 20.53
C THR A 61 -11.69 -2.27 20.06
N GLY A 62 -11.34 -2.78 18.86
CA GLY A 62 -9.94 -2.98 18.46
C GLY A 62 -9.53 -2.53 17.05
N THR A 63 -10.26 -1.61 16.39
CA THR A 63 -9.73 -0.98 15.15
C THR A 63 -9.03 0.34 15.52
N PRO A 64 -7.72 0.47 15.32
CA PRO A 64 -7.00 1.71 15.64
C PRO A 64 -7.50 2.86 14.75
N PHE A 65 -7.70 4.03 15.35
CA PHE A 65 -7.94 5.27 14.61
C PHE A 65 -6.61 5.84 14.13
N MET A 66 -6.49 6.08 12.82
CA MET A 66 -5.29 6.67 12.23
C MET A 66 -5.42 8.18 12.07
N PHE A 67 -4.36 8.91 12.39
CA PHE A 67 -4.27 10.37 12.29
C PHE A 67 -2.99 10.74 11.53
N TYR A 68 -3.07 11.73 10.63
CA TYR A 68 -1.89 12.33 10.01
C TYR A 68 -1.49 13.59 10.78
N LEU A 69 -0.23 13.65 11.18
CA LEU A 69 0.36 14.85 11.76
C LEU A 69 1.16 15.56 10.67
N HIS A 70 0.93 16.86 10.50
CA HIS A 70 1.72 17.71 9.62
C HIS A 70 2.19 18.95 10.37
N GLY A 71 2.96 19.82 9.72
CA GLY A 71 3.44 21.07 10.34
C GLY A 71 4.42 20.89 11.50
N LEU A 72 4.87 19.66 11.77
CA LEU A 72 5.88 19.38 12.79
C LEU A 72 7.24 19.93 12.36
N SER A 73 7.94 20.61 13.27
CA SER A 73 9.35 20.92 13.07
C SER A 73 10.18 19.63 13.02
N GLY A 74 11.37 19.69 12.40
CA GLY A 74 12.28 18.53 12.33
C GLY A 74 12.56 17.92 13.70
N LYS A 75 12.78 18.76 14.73
CA LYS A 75 12.99 18.32 16.12
C LYS A 75 11.78 17.57 16.71
N GLN A 76 10.56 18.06 16.46
CA GLN A 76 9.34 17.43 16.95
C GLN A 76 9.07 16.10 16.25
N ARG A 77 9.28 16.03 14.93
CA ARG A 77 9.18 14.78 14.17
C ARG A 77 10.16 13.74 14.71
N THR A 78 11.43 14.10 14.87
CA THR A 78 12.45 13.18 15.39
C THR A 78 12.09 12.68 16.79
N ARG A 79 11.58 13.55 17.66
CA ARG A 79 11.16 13.18 19.02
C ARG A 79 9.96 12.22 19.02
N LEU A 80 8.94 12.47 18.20
CA LEU A 80 7.79 11.57 18.09
C LEU A 80 8.20 10.19 17.56
N LEU A 81 9.07 10.15 16.55
CA LEU A 81 9.55 8.91 15.95
C LEU A 81 10.52 8.14 16.85
N SER A 82 11.24 8.82 17.77
CA SER A 82 12.09 8.13 18.75
C SER A 82 11.28 7.42 19.80
N ASP A 83 10.18 8.01 20.24
CA ASP A 83 9.40 7.47 21.34
C ASP A 83 8.49 6.31 20.87
N MET A 84 8.13 6.28 19.58
CA MET A 84 7.30 5.27 18.87
C MET A 84 5.90 5.01 19.44
N VAL A 85 5.70 5.23 20.74
CA VAL A 85 4.48 4.99 21.49
C VAL A 85 4.33 6.09 22.54
N ILE A 86 3.17 6.74 22.54
CA ILE A 86 2.77 7.69 23.59
C ILE A 86 1.63 7.06 24.39
N PRO A 87 1.92 6.48 25.56
CA PRO A 87 0.88 5.98 26.45
C PRO A 87 0.18 7.15 27.14
N THR A 88 -1.15 7.08 27.24
CA THR A 88 -1.95 7.97 28.09
C THR A 88 -2.80 7.12 29.04
N ASN A 89 -3.51 7.77 29.96
CA ASN A 89 -4.40 7.09 30.90
C ASN A 89 -5.61 6.42 30.22
N PHE A 90 -5.91 6.76 28.97
CA PHE A 90 -7.11 6.30 28.27
C PHE A 90 -6.80 5.60 26.94
N GLU A 91 -5.73 5.99 26.27
CA GLU A 91 -5.39 5.59 24.90
C GLU A 91 -3.88 5.43 24.74
N THR A 92 -3.47 4.59 23.81
CA THR A 92 -2.07 4.45 23.39
C THR A 92 -1.95 4.91 21.95
N TYR A 93 -1.14 5.93 21.69
CA TYR A 93 -0.86 6.38 20.34
C TYR A 93 0.42 5.73 19.84
N MET A 94 0.33 4.96 18.76
CA MET A 94 1.50 4.48 18.04
C MET A 94 1.90 5.52 17.00
N ILE A 95 3.15 5.94 17.03
CA ILE A 95 3.72 6.85 16.05
C ILE A 95 4.39 6.01 14.97
N LEU A 96 3.93 6.18 13.74
CA LEU A 96 4.45 5.48 12.58
C LEU A 96 5.01 6.53 11.62
N ASP A 97 6.19 6.29 11.05
CA ASP A 97 6.66 7.15 9.98
C ASP A 97 5.77 6.88 8.76
N PRO A 98 5.23 7.91 8.08
CA PRO A 98 4.57 7.72 6.79
C PRO A 98 5.36 6.85 5.80
N THR A 99 6.70 6.84 5.90
CA THR A 99 7.57 5.96 5.10
C THR A 99 7.38 4.48 5.39
N ASP A 100 6.95 4.11 6.60
CA ASP A 100 6.74 2.72 7.01
C ASP A 100 5.57 2.06 6.27
N PHE A 101 4.71 2.86 5.66
CA PHE A 101 3.58 2.39 4.85
C PHE A 101 3.92 2.26 3.37
N ILE A 102 5.13 2.63 2.96
CA ILE A 102 5.56 2.49 1.57
C ILE A 102 5.98 1.04 1.35
N SER A 103 5.11 0.32 0.64
CA SER A 103 5.36 -1.07 0.27
C SER A 103 5.94 -1.16 -1.14
N ASP A 104 6.84 -2.13 -1.33
CA ASP A 104 7.30 -2.56 -2.66
C ASP A 104 6.21 -3.27 -3.46
N PHE A 105 5.12 -3.71 -2.82
CA PHE A 105 3.99 -4.26 -3.55
C PHE A 105 3.34 -3.18 -4.41
N ALA A 106 3.35 -3.36 -5.73
CA ALA A 106 2.81 -2.38 -6.65
C ALA A 106 1.36 -2.69 -7.05
N PHE A 107 1.10 -3.88 -7.58
CA PHE A 107 -0.21 -4.32 -8.04
C PHE A 107 -0.21 -5.80 -8.43
N THR A 108 -1.40 -6.33 -8.71
CA THR A 108 -1.59 -7.66 -9.30
C THR A 108 -2.03 -7.54 -10.76
N ILE A 109 -1.52 -8.42 -11.61
CA ILE A 109 -1.95 -8.59 -13.00
C ILE A 109 -2.53 -9.99 -13.25
N ASP A 110 -3.42 -10.10 -14.22
CA ASP A 110 -3.97 -11.37 -14.73
C ASP A 110 -3.86 -11.46 -16.25
N GLY A 111 -4.35 -12.55 -16.84
CA GLY A 111 -4.52 -12.69 -18.30
C GLY A 111 -3.25 -13.04 -19.07
N LEU A 112 -2.14 -13.28 -18.37
CA LEU A 112 -0.93 -13.87 -18.93
C LEU A 112 -0.99 -15.40 -18.84
N ASN A 113 -0.66 -16.09 -19.93
CA ASN A 113 -0.63 -17.55 -19.98
C ASN A 113 0.71 -18.14 -19.49
N ALA A 114 1.42 -17.44 -18.60
CA ALA A 114 2.65 -17.94 -18.00
C ALA A 114 2.31 -19.01 -16.94
N PRO A 115 2.97 -20.18 -16.95
CA PRO A 115 2.75 -21.19 -15.92
C PRO A 115 3.22 -20.68 -14.55
N PRO A 116 2.64 -21.13 -13.42
CA PRO A 116 3.05 -20.72 -12.07
C PRO A 116 4.33 -21.45 -11.62
N THR A 117 5.37 -21.41 -12.45
CA THR A 117 6.69 -22.00 -12.22
C THR A 117 7.74 -20.90 -12.16
N GLU A 118 8.96 -21.23 -11.71
CA GLU A 118 10.09 -20.30 -11.72
C GLU A 118 10.38 -19.75 -13.13
N GLN A 119 10.22 -20.59 -14.16
CA GLN A 119 10.36 -20.17 -15.55
C GLN A 119 9.26 -19.17 -15.95
N GLY A 120 8.00 -19.43 -15.58
CA GLY A 120 6.92 -18.48 -15.84
C GLY A 120 7.09 -17.17 -15.09
N GLN A 121 7.59 -17.21 -13.85
CA GLN A 121 7.98 -16.02 -13.09
C GLN A 121 9.02 -15.20 -13.86
N LYS A 122 10.13 -15.82 -14.28
CA LYS A 122 11.19 -15.15 -15.07
C LYS A 122 10.65 -14.56 -16.36
N MET A 123 9.68 -15.21 -17.01
CA MET A 123 9.01 -14.70 -18.20
C MET A 123 8.19 -13.44 -17.92
N VAL A 124 7.37 -13.45 -16.86
CA VAL A 124 6.57 -12.28 -16.45
C VAL A 124 7.49 -11.13 -16.03
N GLU A 125 8.53 -11.41 -15.23
CA GLU A 125 9.51 -10.40 -14.83
C GLU A 125 10.20 -9.78 -16.04
N LYS A 126 10.68 -10.60 -17.00
CA LYS A 126 11.31 -10.10 -18.22
C LYS A 126 10.36 -9.21 -19.01
N LEU A 127 9.11 -9.63 -19.22
CA LEU A 127 8.10 -8.84 -19.94
C LEU A 127 7.88 -7.47 -19.29
N LEU A 128 7.77 -7.43 -17.96
CA LEU A 128 7.56 -6.20 -17.21
C LEU A 128 8.80 -5.32 -17.21
N LYS A 129 9.98 -5.90 -16.99
CA LYS A 129 11.27 -5.21 -17.04
C LYS A 129 11.46 -4.57 -18.41
N ASP A 130 11.29 -5.33 -19.50
CA ASP A 130 11.40 -4.83 -20.87
C ASP A 130 10.41 -3.66 -21.12
N LYS A 131 9.15 -3.79 -20.67
CA LYS A 131 8.15 -2.72 -20.85
C LYS A 131 8.48 -1.44 -20.07
N LEU A 132 8.85 -1.59 -18.80
CA LEU A 132 9.16 -0.45 -17.93
C LEU A 132 10.45 0.25 -18.38
N TYR A 133 11.44 -0.51 -18.84
CA TYR A 133 12.69 0.01 -19.37
C TYR A 133 12.48 0.86 -20.64
N MET A 134 11.44 0.57 -21.43
CA MET A 134 11.10 1.32 -22.64
C MET A 134 10.11 2.48 -22.38
N THR A 135 9.80 2.79 -21.12
CA THR A 135 8.80 3.82 -20.78
C THR A 135 9.46 5.12 -20.30
N ASP A 136 9.50 6.16 -21.13
CA ASP A 136 10.17 7.45 -20.83
C ASP A 136 9.70 8.11 -19.52
N LYS A 137 8.42 7.92 -19.16
CA LYS A 137 7.89 8.44 -17.89
C LYS A 137 8.59 7.80 -16.68
N VAL A 138 8.89 6.50 -16.76
CA VAL A 138 9.60 5.75 -15.70
C VAL A 138 11.02 6.30 -15.56
N TRP A 139 11.70 6.55 -16.68
CA TRP A 139 13.02 7.20 -16.68
C TRP A 139 12.98 8.56 -16.01
N THR A 140 12.11 9.44 -16.48
CA THR A 140 11.98 10.82 -15.98
C THR A 140 11.71 10.84 -14.47
N PHE A 141 10.86 9.93 -14.01
CA PHE A 141 10.52 9.82 -12.59
C PHE A 141 11.70 9.37 -11.75
N LEU A 142 12.41 8.31 -12.17
CA LEU A 142 13.55 7.78 -11.43
C LEU A 142 14.73 8.76 -11.40
N SER A 143 14.93 9.55 -12.46
CA SER A 143 15.93 10.62 -12.46
C SER A 143 15.58 11.76 -11.50
N SER A 144 14.31 12.00 -11.21
CA SER A 144 13.85 13.14 -10.39
C SER A 144 13.52 12.78 -8.95
N HIS A 145 13.15 11.52 -8.67
CA HIS A 145 12.58 11.09 -7.39
C HIS A 145 13.17 9.74 -6.95
N HIS A 146 14.39 9.75 -6.39
CA HIS A 146 15.09 8.54 -5.93
C HIS A 146 15.67 8.64 -4.50
N ASP A 147 15.04 9.43 -3.62
CA ASP A 147 15.51 9.65 -2.23
C ASP A 147 15.45 8.41 -1.31
N ALA A 148 14.84 7.31 -1.76
CA ALA A 148 14.92 6.01 -1.08
C ALA A 148 16.19 5.23 -1.42
N ILE A 149 16.88 5.58 -2.51
CA ILE A 149 18.10 4.91 -2.96
C ILE A 149 19.31 5.49 -2.22
N PRO A 150 20.27 4.65 -1.77
CA PRO A 150 21.46 5.15 -1.09
C PRO A 150 22.23 6.15 -1.97
N PRO A 151 22.73 7.27 -1.41
CA PRO A 151 23.50 8.27 -2.17
C PRO A 151 24.81 7.73 -2.79
N SER A 152 25.26 6.55 -2.36
CA SER A 152 26.41 5.86 -2.96
C SER A 152 26.12 5.26 -4.34
N VAL A 153 24.84 5.14 -4.71
CA VAL A 153 24.42 4.64 -6.01
C VAL A 153 24.43 5.80 -7.00
N HIS A 154 25.21 5.67 -8.06
CA HIS A 154 25.26 6.68 -9.12
C HIS A 154 23.93 6.72 -9.91
N ASP A 155 23.50 7.91 -10.32
CA ASP A 155 22.19 8.15 -10.97
C ASP A 155 21.95 7.26 -12.19
N ASP A 156 23.00 6.97 -12.97
CA ASP A 156 22.92 6.10 -14.15
C ASP A 156 22.61 4.63 -13.80
N LYS A 157 22.81 4.22 -12.53
CA LYS A 157 22.52 2.86 -12.02
C LYS A 157 21.18 2.76 -11.33
N VAL A 158 20.57 3.88 -10.92
CA VAL A 158 19.28 3.90 -10.19
C VAL A 158 18.22 3.13 -10.97
N LEU A 159 18.14 3.37 -12.29
CA LEU A 159 17.13 2.71 -13.11
C LEU A 159 17.31 1.21 -13.21
N ALA A 160 18.53 0.77 -13.51
CA ALA A 160 18.85 -0.65 -13.56
C ALA A 160 18.57 -1.31 -12.20
N MET A 161 18.95 -0.65 -11.10
CA MET A 161 18.70 -1.16 -9.74
C MET A 161 17.22 -1.34 -9.45
N VAL A 162 16.39 -0.32 -9.69
CA VAL A 162 14.95 -0.39 -9.39
C VAL A 162 14.24 -1.38 -10.31
N ILE A 163 14.43 -1.29 -11.63
CA ILE A 163 13.71 -2.12 -12.60
C ILE A 163 14.16 -3.59 -12.53
N LEU A 164 15.47 -3.86 -12.45
CA LEU A 164 15.96 -5.24 -12.43
C LEU A 164 15.62 -5.96 -11.12
N SER A 165 15.39 -5.23 -10.03
CA SER A 165 14.92 -5.76 -8.75
C SER A 165 13.42 -6.05 -8.72
N LEU A 166 12.67 -5.80 -9.81
CA LEU A 166 11.27 -6.21 -9.92
C LEU A 166 11.17 -7.74 -9.79
N ILE A 167 10.25 -8.17 -8.94
CA ILE A 167 9.90 -9.58 -8.70
C ILE A 167 8.43 -9.78 -9.04
N ALA A 168 8.14 -10.86 -9.75
CA ALA A 168 6.77 -11.35 -9.92
C ALA A 168 6.57 -12.59 -9.07
N ARG A 169 5.41 -12.77 -8.42
CA ARG A 169 5.05 -14.06 -7.80
C ARG A 169 3.67 -14.48 -8.24
N SER A 170 3.55 -15.75 -8.59
CA SER A 170 2.28 -16.36 -8.93
C SER A 170 1.33 -16.30 -7.74
N ILE A 171 0.06 -16.04 -8.01
CA ILE A 171 -1.01 -16.10 -7.03
C ILE A 171 -2.26 -16.71 -7.67
N TRP A 172 -2.96 -17.55 -6.93
CA TRP A 172 -4.25 -18.06 -7.40
C TRP A 172 -5.36 -17.07 -7.07
N ILE A 173 -6.23 -16.79 -8.02
CA ILE A 173 -7.35 -15.87 -7.85
C ILE A 173 -8.62 -16.69 -7.98
N GLU A 174 -9.37 -16.80 -6.90
CA GLU A 174 -10.65 -17.49 -6.92
C GLU A 174 -11.65 -16.71 -7.81
N GLY A 175 -12.36 -17.44 -8.68
CA GLY A 175 -13.42 -16.87 -9.48
C GLY A 175 -14.64 -16.56 -8.62
N ARG A 176 -15.45 -15.59 -9.05
CA ARG A 176 -16.68 -15.22 -8.33
C ARG A 176 -17.86 -15.99 -8.90
N CYS A 177 -18.80 -16.39 -8.05
CA CYS A 177 -20.13 -16.86 -8.49
C CYS A 177 -20.10 -17.97 -9.57
N GLY A 178 -19.23 -18.97 -9.41
CA GLY A 178 -19.12 -20.09 -10.35
C GLY A 178 -18.20 -19.82 -11.54
N GLU A 179 -17.60 -18.64 -11.66
CA GLU A 179 -16.49 -18.42 -12.58
C GLU A 179 -15.29 -19.28 -12.19
N PRO A 180 -14.55 -19.83 -13.16
CA PRO A 180 -13.30 -20.50 -12.87
C PRO A 180 -12.30 -19.49 -12.28
N GLY A 181 -11.53 -19.93 -11.30
CA GLY A 181 -10.38 -19.16 -10.83
C GLY A 181 -9.34 -18.96 -11.94
N CYS A 182 -8.50 -17.94 -11.78
CA CYS A 182 -7.46 -17.63 -12.73
C CYS A 182 -6.10 -17.45 -12.05
N GLN A 183 -5.04 -17.66 -12.84
CA GLN A 183 -3.68 -17.38 -12.42
C GLN A 183 -3.41 -15.87 -12.50
N GLY A 184 -3.02 -15.29 -11.37
CA GLY A 184 -2.53 -13.91 -11.28
C GLY A 184 -1.04 -13.85 -11.01
N TRP A 185 -0.49 -12.64 -11.11
CA TRP A 185 0.90 -12.33 -10.77
C TRP A 185 0.92 -11.06 -9.95
N ASN A 186 1.39 -11.18 -8.71
CA ASN A 186 1.70 -10.02 -7.89
C ASN A 186 3.05 -9.47 -8.29
N ILE A 187 3.13 -8.14 -8.38
CA ILE A 187 4.33 -7.44 -8.80
C ILE A 187 4.87 -6.66 -7.61
N TRP A 188 6.13 -6.92 -7.27
CA TRP A 188 6.89 -6.15 -6.31
C TRP A 188 8.03 -5.44 -7.02
N ILE A 189 8.21 -4.17 -6.73
CA ILE A 189 9.27 -3.35 -7.27
C ILE A 189 9.69 -2.34 -6.22
N PRO A 190 10.99 -2.20 -5.93
CA PRO A 190 11.47 -1.21 -4.97
C PRO A 190 10.91 0.17 -5.28
N HIS A 191 10.39 0.85 -4.26
CA HIS A 191 9.96 2.23 -4.43
C HIS A 191 11.20 3.16 -4.42
N PRO A 192 11.30 4.11 -5.36
CA PRO A 192 12.48 4.97 -5.44
C PRO A 192 12.41 6.15 -4.47
N SER A 193 11.24 6.50 -3.94
CA SER A 193 11.07 7.68 -3.08
C SER A 193 10.46 7.33 -1.72
N LYS A 194 10.92 8.00 -0.66
CA LYS A 194 10.31 7.94 0.69
C LYS A 194 9.16 8.93 0.83
N ILE A 195 8.90 9.76 -0.18
CA ILE A 195 7.84 10.76 -0.13
C ILE A 195 6.51 10.11 -0.58
N PRO A 196 5.45 10.11 0.25
CA PRO A 196 4.22 9.38 -0.06
C PRO A 196 3.52 9.81 -1.35
N CYS A 197 3.52 11.11 -1.70
CA CYS A 197 2.91 11.56 -2.96
C CYS A 197 3.66 11.02 -4.19
N HIS A 198 5.00 10.98 -4.13
CA HIS A 198 5.81 10.37 -5.17
C HIS A 198 5.55 8.85 -5.26
N HIS A 199 5.34 8.15 -4.15
CA HIS A 199 4.95 6.73 -4.21
C HIS A 199 3.62 6.51 -4.94
N VAL A 200 2.61 7.36 -4.70
CA VAL A 200 1.33 7.29 -5.44
C VAL A 200 1.54 7.55 -6.92
N GLU A 201 2.33 8.55 -7.28
CA GLU A 201 2.70 8.84 -8.68
C GLU A 201 3.44 7.68 -9.33
N TRP A 202 4.39 7.07 -8.62
CA TRP A 202 5.12 5.89 -9.04
C TRP A 202 4.18 4.73 -9.36
N LEU A 203 3.26 4.39 -8.44
CA LEU A 203 2.29 3.32 -8.66
C LEU A 203 1.36 3.61 -9.84
N ASN A 204 0.88 4.84 -9.98
CA ASN A 204 0.03 5.24 -11.11
C ASN A 204 0.77 5.14 -12.44
N MET A 205 2.05 5.50 -12.45
CA MET A 205 2.91 5.38 -13.61
C MET A 205 3.11 3.94 -14.04
N LEU A 206 3.46 3.06 -13.09
CA LEU A 206 3.60 1.64 -13.37
C LEU A 206 2.29 1.04 -13.91
N LYS A 207 1.15 1.38 -13.30
CA LYS A 207 -0.18 0.94 -13.76
C LYS A 207 -0.54 1.44 -15.16
N SER A 208 -0.07 2.64 -15.55
CA SER A 208 -0.30 3.21 -16.88
C SER A 208 0.43 2.46 -18.00
N ALA A 209 1.39 1.59 -17.67
CA ALA A 209 2.10 0.76 -18.64
C ALA A 209 1.24 -0.41 -19.19
N PHE A 210 0.01 -0.60 -18.68
CA PHE A 210 -0.90 -1.70 -19.01
C PHE A 210 -2.12 -1.23 -19.82
N PRO A 211 -2.73 -2.12 -20.64
CA PRO A 211 -2.42 -3.53 -20.80
C PRO A 211 -1.13 -3.80 -21.58
N ILE A 212 -0.45 -4.91 -21.27
CA ILE A 212 0.73 -5.38 -22.00
C ILE A 212 0.35 -6.65 -22.76
N ARG A 213 0.45 -6.62 -24.09
CA ARG A 213 0.27 -7.82 -24.91
C ARG A 213 1.58 -8.60 -24.97
N THR A 214 1.52 -9.91 -24.79
CA THR A 214 2.69 -10.75 -25.03
C THR A 214 2.96 -10.80 -26.54
N GLY A 215 4.23 -10.73 -26.92
CA GLY A 215 4.64 -11.03 -28.30
C GLY A 215 4.40 -12.50 -28.66
N SER A 216 4.60 -12.85 -29.93
CA SER A 216 4.46 -14.21 -30.45
C SER A 216 5.19 -15.24 -29.57
N GLY A 217 4.44 -16.14 -28.92
CA GLY A 217 4.99 -17.27 -28.16
C GLY A 217 4.31 -17.58 -26.83
N PHE A 218 3.77 -16.57 -26.12
CA PHE A 218 3.20 -16.78 -24.78
C PHE A 218 1.67 -16.72 -24.74
N GLY A 219 1.06 -15.90 -25.60
CA GLY A 219 -0.39 -15.68 -25.58
C GLY A 219 -0.84 -14.87 -24.36
N GLY A 220 -2.02 -14.27 -24.47
CA GLY A 220 -2.62 -13.48 -23.39
C GLY A 220 -2.32 -11.99 -23.44
N THR A 221 -2.93 -11.26 -22.51
CA THR A 221 -2.77 -9.82 -22.35
C THR A 221 -2.76 -9.57 -20.86
N ALA A 222 -1.64 -9.05 -20.35
CA ALA A 222 -1.54 -8.62 -18.96
C ALA A 222 -2.56 -7.52 -18.72
N ARG A 223 -3.48 -7.74 -17.80
CA ARG A 223 -4.43 -6.72 -17.35
C ARG A 223 -4.22 -6.47 -15.87
N LEU A 224 -4.41 -5.22 -15.48
CA LEU A 224 -4.37 -4.83 -14.09
C LEU A 224 -5.64 -5.31 -13.38
N ILE A 225 -5.48 -5.92 -12.21
CA ILE A 225 -6.60 -6.11 -11.29
C ILE A 225 -6.88 -4.77 -10.62
N LYS A 226 -8.04 -4.20 -10.95
CA LYS A 226 -8.41 -2.83 -10.52
C LYS A 226 -8.52 -2.68 -9.01
N VAL A 227 -8.96 -3.74 -8.34
CA VAL A 227 -9.16 -3.76 -6.88
C VAL A 227 -8.10 -4.67 -6.29
N PRO A 228 -7.13 -4.13 -5.53
CA PRO A 228 -6.16 -4.95 -4.81
C PRO A 228 -6.87 -5.95 -3.89
N PHE A 229 -6.18 -7.01 -3.53
CA PHE A 229 -6.72 -7.88 -2.49
C PHE A 229 -6.75 -7.15 -1.16
N PHE A 230 -7.56 -7.67 -0.23
CA PHE A 230 -7.55 -7.21 1.16
C PHE A 230 -7.69 -8.43 2.06
N CYS A 231 -6.57 -8.89 2.59
CA CYS A 231 -6.54 -10.02 3.49
C CYS A 231 -7.23 -9.65 4.80
N LYS A 232 -8.27 -10.39 5.19
CA LYS A 232 -8.99 -10.12 6.45
C LYS A 232 -8.14 -10.38 7.68
N GLY A 233 -7.18 -11.30 7.59
CA GLY A 233 -6.25 -11.64 8.66
C GLY A 233 -5.19 -10.55 8.87
N CYS A 234 -4.21 -10.50 7.97
CA CYS A 234 -3.06 -9.61 8.10
C CYS A 234 -3.27 -8.18 7.59
N LYS A 235 -4.45 -7.87 6.99
CA LYS A 235 -4.76 -6.59 6.32
C LYS A 235 -3.87 -6.22 5.13
N GLY A 236 -3.03 -7.15 4.68
CA GLY A 236 -2.18 -6.99 3.49
C GLY A 236 -2.97 -6.93 2.19
N THR A 237 -2.40 -6.27 1.19
CA THR A 237 -3.04 -6.03 -0.12
C THR A 237 -2.56 -6.95 -1.24
N SER A 238 -1.55 -7.76 -0.96
CA SER A 238 -0.92 -8.64 -1.95
C SER A 238 -1.60 -10.00 -2.10
N HIS A 239 -2.53 -10.38 -1.23
CA HIS A 239 -3.11 -11.72 -1.30
C HIS A 239 -4.53 -11.77 -0.73
N PRO A 240 -5.37 -12.72 -1.20
CA PRO A 240 -6.65 -12.98 -0.58
C PRO A 240 -6.44 -13.68 0.77
N THR A 241 -7.44 -13.57 1.65
CA THR A 241 -7.40 -14.13 3.01
C THR A 241 -7.01 -15.61 3.06
N MET A 242 -7.50 -16.41 2.11
CA MET A 242 -7.24 -17.85 2.05
C MET A 242 -5.77 -18.21 1.82
N GLN A 243 -4.97 -17.26 1.32
CA GLN A 243 -3.54 -17.40 1.04
C GLN A 243 -2.68 -16.52 1.96
N CYS A 244 -3.21 -16.19 3.16
CA CYS A 244 -2.48 -15.41 4.14
C CYS A 244 -1.23 -16.16 4.65
N PRO A 245 -0.02 -15.58 4.56
CA PRO A 245 1.21 -16.25 5.00
C PRO A 245 1.30 -16.42 6.52
N ILE A 246 0.52 -15.65 7.30
CA ILE A 246 0.47 -15.77 8.76
C ILE A 246 -0.78 -16.54 9.23
N LYS A 247 -1.41 -17.32 8.34
CA LYS A 247 -2.64 -18.09 8.65
C LYS A 247 -2.48 -18.96 9.90
N GLU A 248 -1.35 -19.62 10.07
CA GLU A 248 -1.06 -20.46 11.24
C GLU A 248 -0.99 -19.68 12.55
N GLN A 249 -0.58 -18.41 12.49
CA GLN A 249 -0.50 -17.51 13.65
C GLN A 249 -1.85 -16.87 14.00
N LEU A 250 -2.78 -16.86 13.04
CA LEU A 250 -4.12 -16.27 13.19
C LEU A 250 -5.15 -17.29 13.71
N GLY A 251 -4.83 -18.59 13.73
CA GLY A 251 -5.73 -19.64 14.22
C GLY A 251 -7.10 -19.62 13.51
N ASP A 252 -8.18 -19.83 14.28
CA ASP A 252 -9.58 -19.85 13.80
C ASP A 252 -10.18 -18.45 13.53
N LEU A 253 -9.38 -17.37 13.55
CA LEU A 253 -9.87 -15.99 13.34
C LEU A 253 -10.09 -15.65 11.84
N LEU A 254 -9.95 -16.61 10.94
CA LEU A 254 -10.06 -16.46 9.47
C LEU A 254 -11.29 -17.16 8.91
#